data_AF-A0A820WB85-F1
#
_entry.id   AF-A0A820WB85-F1
#
_cell.length_a   1.000
_cell.length_b   1.000
_cell.length_c   1.000
_cell.angle_alpha   90.00
_cell.angle_beta   90.00
_cell.angle_gamma   90.00
#
_symmetry.space_group_name_H-M   'P 1'
#
loop_
_entity.id
_entity.type
_entity.pdbx_description
1 polymer ?
#
loop_
_entity_poly.entity_id
_entity_poly.type
_entity_poly.pdbx_seq_one_letter_code
_entity_poly.pdbx_strand_id
1 'polypeptide(L)'
;MSSAFGGLLFLESPAVELNSISVSIKNVVLTPAYDIMDPNRDKHWDDLRVRAQGIWADIAGQYIVFNLPSQSVRDLNSAQLDRALRFWDTVVLTHHDLRGTTPVRRERIVCDEQPVTGYMHAGYPIVTHLDITDPKSEYFLLNSDILEKKGFWGVFHEIGHNMQRDWWSSWIGGKLSRYKDC
;
A
#
# COMPACT_ATOMS: atom_id res chain seq x y z
N MET A 1 -8.85 9.84 22.47
CA MET A 1 -9.71 9.24 21.43
C MET A 1 -10.03 7.81 21.83
N SER A 2 -11.22 7.32 21.51
CA SER A 2 -11.63 5.93 21.70
C SER A 2 -12.29 5.45 20.40
N SER A 3 -11.96 4.24 19.95
CA SER A 3 -12.62 3.58 18.82
C SER A 3 -13.40 2.37 19.33
N ALA A 4 -14.64 2.19 18.88
CA ALA A 4 -15.45 1.01 19.21
C ALA A 4 -14.94 -0.27 18.53
N PHE A 5 -14.19 -0.13 17.43
CA PHE A 5 -13.75 -1.25 16.59
C PHE A 5 -12.22 -1.44 16.60
N GLY A 6 -11.47 -0.48 17.15
CA GLY A 6 -10.03 -0.39 16.92
C GLY A 6 -9.70 0.12 15.52
N GLY A 7 -8.45 -0.04 15.09
CA GLY A 7 -7.98 0.34 13.75
C GLY A 7 -6.51 0.79 13.74
N LEU A 8 -5.93 0.84 12.54
CA LEU A 8 -4.63 1.46 12.33
C LEU A 8 -4.74 2.98 12.57
N LEU A 9 -3.73 3.55 13.20
CA LEU A 9 -3.63 5.00 13.41
C LEU A 9 -2.78 5.61 12.30
N PHE A 10 -3.34 6.59 11.61
CA PHE A 10 -2.63 7.34 10.58
C PHE A 10 -2.42 8.78 11.05
N LEU A 11 -1.22 9.31 10.80
CA LEU A 11 -0.91 10.72 10.99
C LEU A 11 -0.93 11.38 9.61
N GLU A 12 -1.92 12.25 9.40
CA GLU A 12 -2.04 13.01 8.17
C GLU A 12 -1.30 14.35 8.31
N SER A 13 -0.33 14.58 7.42
CA SER A 13 0.34 15.87 7.33
C SER A 13 -0.46 16.80 6.41
N PRO A 14 -0.60 18.10 6.74
CA PRO A 14 -1.05 19.09 5.78
C PRO A 14 -0.11 19.16 4.57
N ALA A 15 -0.61 19.69 3.45
CA ALA A 15 0.12 19.80 2.18
C ALA A 15 1.27 20.83 2.18
N VAL A 16 1.58 21.43 3.32
CA VAL A 16 2.68 22.39 3.48
C VAL A 16 3.88 21.67 4.09
N GLU A 17 5.10 22.08 3.74
CA GLU A 17 6.29 21.60 4.42
C GLU A 17 6.19 21.92 5.91
N LEU A 18 6.18 20.87 6.73
CA LEU A 18 6.27 20.98 8.17
C LEU A 18 7.70 20.73 8.61
N ASN A 19 8.13 21.49 9.61
CA ASN A 19 9.27 21.09 10.44
C ASN A 19 8.96 19.76 11.13
N SER A 20 9.99 19.08 11.65
CA SER A 20 9.79 17.82 12.38
C SER A 20 8.84 17.99 13.57
N ILE A 21 7.84 17.10 13.66
CA ILE A 21 6.91 17.02 14.78
C ILE A 21 7.21 15.73 15.55
N SER A 22 7.29 15.84 16.88
CA SER A 22 7.35 14.68 17.76
C SER A 22 5.97 14.42 18.35
N VAL A 23 5.43 13.22 18.13
CA VAL A 23 4.12 12.79 18.63
C VAL A 23 4.31 11.61 19.57
N SER A 24 3.75 11.67 20.77
CA SER A 24 3.71 10.55 21.71
C SER A 24 2.28 10.06 21.86
N ILE A 25 2.04 8.79 21.54
CA ILE A 25 0.73 8.15 21.63
C ILE A 25 0.81 7.04 22.69
N LYS A 26 -0.14 7.03 23.63
CA LYS A 26 -0.23 6.04 24.72
C LYS A 26 -1.53 5.25 24.61
N ASN A 27 -1.57 4.09 25.27
CA ASN A 27 -2.71 3.17 25.27
C ASN A 27 -3.07 2.66 23.87
N VAL A 28 -2.05 2.31 23.09
CA VAL A 28 -2.17 1.75 21.74
C VAL A 28 -1.68 0.30 21.71
N VAL A 29 -2.23 -0.47 20.78
CA VAL A 29 -1.77 -1.82 20.48
C VAL A 29 -0.82 -1.75 19.29
N LEU A 30 0.31 -2.45 19.37
CA LEU A 30 1.25 -2.53 18.26
C LEU A 30 0.73 -3.46 17.18
N THR A 31 0.96 -3.07 15.93
CA THR A 31 0.69 -3.85 14.72
C THR A 31 2.01 -4.39 14.14
N PRO A 32 2.02 -5.57 13.49
CA PRO A 32 3.11 -5.95 12.61
C PRO A 32 3.33 -4.87 11.54
N ALA A 33 4.48 -4.22 11.60
CA ALA A 33 4.85 -3.18 10.65
C ALA A 33 6.25 -3.45 10.09
N TYR A 34 6.40 -3.23 8.79
CA TYR A 34 7.67 -3.36 8.08
C TYR A 34 7.82 -2.17 7.14
N ASP A 35 8.95 -1.46 7.18
CA ASP A 35 9.24 -0.38 6.25
C ASP A 35 10.66 -0.57 5.68
N ILE A 36 10.80 -0.66 4.36
CA ILE A 36 12.10 -0.83 3.72
C ILE A 36 13.07 0.33 4.01
N MET A 37 12.52 1.50 4.32
CA MET A 37 13.27 2.72 4.63
C MET A 37 13.76 2.76 6.08
N ASP A 38 13.28 1.88 6.97
CA ASP A 38 13.78 1.79 8.34
C ASP A 38 15.16 1.11 8.35
N PRO A 39 16.23 1.77 8.85
CA PRO A 39 17.56 1.18 8.94
C PRO A 39 17.64 -0.03 9.88
N ASN A 40 16.66 -0.22 10.77
CA ASN A 40 16.58 -1.34 11.70
C ASN A 40 15.47 -2.34 11.33
N ARG A 41 14.95 -2.28 10.09
CA ARG A 41 13.76 -3.04 9.67
C ARG A 41 13.84 -4.53 9.97
N ASP A 42 14.99 -5.17 9.79
CA ASP A 42 15.13 -6.61 10.02
C ASP A 42 14.88 -6.99 11.48
N LYS A 43 15.55 -6.30 12.39
CA LYS A 43 15.42 -6.53 13.84
C LYS A 43 14.02 -6.15 14.31
N HIS A 44 13.48 -5.03 13.83
CA HIS A 44 12.11 -4.62 14.17
C HIS A 44 11.08 -5.61 13.65
N TRP A 45 11.28 -6.18 12.46
CA TRP A 45 10.37 -7.15 11.88
C TRP A 45 10.35 -8.46 12.65
N ASP A 46 11.51 -9.02 12.97
CA ASP A 46 11.61 -10.27 13.73
C ASP A 46 10.93 -10.16 15.10
N ASP A 47 10.99 -8.98 15.71
CA ASP A 47 10.31 -8.66 16.95
C ASP A 47 8.79 -8.46 16.74
N LEU A 48 8.39 -7.54 15.84
CA LEU A 48 7.00 -7.15 15.63
C LEU A 48 6.14 -8.27 15.04
N ARG A 49 6.67 -9.09 14.13
CA ARG A 49 5.91 -10.20 13.54
C ARG A 49 5.47 -11.24 14.57
N VAL A 50 6.17 -11.32 15.70
CA VAL A 50 5.86 -12.22 16.82
C VAL A 50 5.02 -11.52 17.89
N ARG A 51 5.48 -10.36 18.41
CA ARG A 51 4.87 -9.77 19.61
C ARG A 51 3.68 -8.85 19.37
N ALA A 52 3.58 -8.27 18.17
CA ALA A 52 2.54 -7.28 17.90
C ALA A 52 1.18 -7.98 17.81
N GLN A 53 0.17 -7.45 18.51
CA GLN A 53 -1.16 -8.08 18.64
C GLN A 53 -2.21 -7.48 17.69
N GLY A 54 -1.85 -6.44 16.93
CA GLY A 54 -2.71 -5.89 15.88
C GLY A 54 -3.17 -6.97 14.91
N ILE A 55 -4.41 -6.84 14.46
CA ILE A 55 -5.06 -7.76 13.50
C ILE A 55 -4.83 -7.34 12.04
N TRP A 56 -4.43 -6.10 11.82
CA TRP A 56 -4.01 -5.53 10.55
C TRP A 56 -2.51 -5.26 10.60
N ALA A 57 -1.80 -5.44 9.49
CA ALA A 57 -0.39 -5.09 9.30
C ALA A 57 -0.23 -3.85 8.40
N ASP A 58 0.90 -3.15 8.52
CA ASP A 58 1.32 -2.06 7.64
C ASP A 58 2.70 -2.39 7.05
N ILE A 59 2.73 -2.78 5.78
CA ILE A 59 3.93 -3.29 5.10
C ILE A 59 4.27 -2.32 3.96
N ALA A 60 5.37 -1.60 4.08
CA ALA A 60 5.70 -0.46 3.26
C ALA A 60 7.03 -0.60 2.52
N GLY A 61 6.98 -0.39 1.20
CA GLY A 61 8.13 -0.09 0.36
C GLY A 61 8.47 1.40 0.38
N GLN A 62 9.30 1.84 -0.55
CA GLN A 62 9.60 3.26 -0.71
C GLN A 62 8.42 4.04 -1.30
N TYR A 63 7.71 3.47 -2.28
CA TYR A 63 6.67 4.12 -3.07
C TYR A 63 5.30 3.46 -2.95
N ILE A 64 5.17 2.41 -2.15
CA ILE A 64 3.91 1.70 -1.93
C ILE A 64 3.77 1.23 -0.49
N VAL A 65 2.53 1.10 -0.01
CA VAL A 65 2.21 0.51 1.29
C VAL A 65 0.98 -0.37 1.19
N PHE A 66 1.02 -1.53 1.87
CA PHE A 66 -0.05 -2.50 1.96
C PHE A 66 -0.62 -2.55 3.37
N ASN A 67 -1.94 -2.46 3.48
CA ASN A 67 -2.69 -2.81 4.67
C ASN A 67 -3.47 -4.10 4.42
N LEU A 68 -3.12 -5.13 5.18
CA LEU A 68 -3.67 -6.48 5.04
C LEU A 68 -3.72 -7.17 6.41
N PRO A 69 -4.47 -8.28 6.56
CA PRO A 69 -4.52 -8.99 7.82
C PRO A 69 -3.13 -9.39 8.30
N SER A 70 -2.85 -9.21 9.59
CA SER A 70 -1.55 -9.54 10.16
C SER A 70 -1.16 -11.00 9.95
N GLN A 71 -2.13 -11.91 10.00
CA GLN A 71 -1.87 -13.34 9.83
C GLN A 71 -1.26 -13.68 8.47
N SER A 72 -1.52 -12.86 7.44
CA SER A 72 -0.98 -13.05 6.09
C SER A 72 0.53 -12.88 6.00
N VAL A 73 1.16 -12.19 6.96
CA VAL A 73 2.55 -11.76 6.85
C VAL A 73 3.47 -12.28 7.95
N ARG A 74 2.95 -12.81 9.07
CA ARG A 74 3.78 -13.20 10.23
C ARG A 74 4.87 -14.23 9.93
N ASP A 75 4.60 -15.11 8.96
CA ASP A 75 5.52 -16.18 8.56
C ASP A 75 6.53 -15.73 7.49
N LEU A 76 6.40 -14.52 6.96
CA LEU A 76 7.36 -13.95 6.01
C LEU A 76 8.59 -13.42 6.76
N ASN A 77 9.78 -13.71 6.24
CA ASN A 77 11.01 -13.07 6.70
C ASN A 77 11.29 -11.75 5.95
N SER A 78 12.22 -10.96 6.48
CA SER A 78 12.58 -9.65 5.89
C SER A 78 13.07 -9.75 4.45
N ALA A 79 13.78 -10.83 4.08
CA ALA A 79 14.27 -11.00 2.72
C ALA A 79 13.14 -11.28 1.72
N GLN A 80 12.09 -11.98 2.12
CA GLN A 80 10.88 -12.16 1.30
C GLN A 80 10.12 -10.83 1.14
N LEU A 81 9.96 -10.08 2.24
CA LEU A 81 9.34 -8.75 2.22
C LEU A 81 10.11 -7.76 1.35
N ASP A 82 11.43 -7.69 1.51
CA ASP A 82 12.30 -6.82 0.70
C ASP A 82 12.15 -7.11 -0.80
N ARG A 83 12.14 -8.39 -1.20
CA ARG A 83 11.96 -8.75 -2.63
C ARG A 83 10.59 -8.32 -3.14
N ALA A 84 9.53 -8.64 -2.42
CA ALA A 84 8.18 -8.26 -2.81
C ALA A 84 8.01 -6.73 -2.89
N LEU A 85 8.49 -5.99 -1.88
CA LEU A 85 8.34 -4.54 -1.82
C LEU A 85 9.17 -3.82 -2.88
N ARG A 86 10.40 -4.28 -3.17
CA ARG A 86 11.21 -3.72 -4.26
C ARG A 86 10.59 -3.96 -5.63
N PHE A 87 9.95 -5.11 -5.83
CA PHE A 87 9.19 -5.38 -7.03
C PHE A 87 8.05 -4.35 -7.19
N TRP A 88 7.25 -4.15 -6.15
CA TRP A 88 6.16 -3.19 -6.21
C TRP A 88 6.61 -1.72 -6.33
N ASP A 89 7.69 -1.34 -5.66
CA ASP A 89 8.31 -0.03 -5.83
C ASP A 89 8.73 0.20 -7.29
N THR A 90 9.30 -0.83 -7.93
CA THR A 90 9.65 -0.78 -9.36
C THR A 90 8.40 -0.63 -10.23
N VAL A 91 7.30 -1.31 -9.91
CA VAL A 91 6.03 -1.16 -10.62
C VAL A 91 5.51 0.27 -10.52
N VAL A 92 5.48 0.87 -9.32
CA VAL A 92 5.02 2.25 -9.12
C VAL A 92 5.91 3.24 -9.86
N LEU A 93 7.23 3.09 -9.78
CA LEU A 93 8.17 3.91 -10.54
C LEU A 93 7.95 3.79 -12.05
N THR A 94 7.77 2.57 -12.57
CA THR A 94 7.55 2.35 -14.01
C THR A 94 6.28 3.05 -14.51
N HIS A 95 5.21 3.04 -13.70
CA HIS A 95 3.99 3.78 -14.02
C HIS A 95 4.21 5.29 -14.02
N HIS A 96 4.98 5.79 -13.06
CA HIS A 96 5.35 7.21 -12.99
C HIS A 96 6.24 7.64 -14.16
N ASP A 97 7.20 6.82 -14.56
CA ASP A 97 8.06 7.02 -15.72
C ASP A 97 7.23 7.09 -17.01
N LEU A 98 6.31 6.14 -17.20
CA LEU A 98 5.38 6.15 -18.34
C LEU A 98 4.49 7.40 -18.33
N ARG A 99 4.03 7.83 -17.15
CA ARG A 99 3.23 9.05 -16.97
C ARG A 99 4.06 10.33 -17.15
N GLY A 100 5.39 10.26 -17.08
CA GLY A 100 6.29 11.42 -17.04
C GLY A 100 6.15 12.23 -15.75
N THR A 101 6.09 11.56 -14.59
CA THR A 101 6.04 12.19 -13.25
C THR A 101 6.88 11.43 -12.25
N THR A 102 7.09 11.99 -11.05
CA THR A 102 7.73 11.31 -9.93
C THR A 102 6.71 11.03 -8.81
N PRO A 103 6.89 9.95 -8.02
CA PRO A 103 6.07 9.72 -6.84
C PRO A 103 6.22 10.86 -5.82
N VAL A 104 5.10 11.44 -5.39
CA VAL A 104 5.05 12.48 -4.33
C VAL A 104 4.58 11.93 -2.98
N ARG A 105 3.99 10.73 -2.99
CA ARG A 105 3.57 9.95 -1.82
C ARG A 105 3.58 8.46 -2.19
N ARG A 106 3.56 7.59 -1.18
CA ARG A 106 3.33 6.15 -1.40
C ARG A 106 1.92 5.92 -1.93
N GLU A 107 1.77 5.08 -2.96
CA GLU A 107 0.49 4.44 -3.27
C GLU A 107 0.06 3.56 -2.08
N ARG A 108 -1.23 3.52 -1.78
CA ARG A 108 -1.76 2.75 -0.64
C ARG A 108 -2.75 1.71 -1.13
N ILE A 109 -2.48 0.45 -0.84
CA ILE A 109 -3.35 -0.69 -1.13
C ILE A 109 -3.92 -1.20 0.19
N VAL A 110 -5.25 -1.29 0.27
CA VAL A 110 -5.97 -1.86 1.42
C VAL A 110 -6.70 -3.11 0.94
N CYS A 111 -6.44 -4.24 1.60
CA CYS A 111 -7.19 -5.47 1.38
C CYS A 111 -8.38 -5.52 2.33
N ASP A 112 -9.59 -5.59 1.81
CA ASP A 112 -10.83 -5.51 2.60
C ASP A 112 -11.86 -6.54 2.13
N GLU A 113 -12.81 -6.88 2.99
CA GLU A 113 -13.89 -7.84 2.70
C GLU A 113 -14.95 -7.24 1.79
N GLN A 114 -15.16 -5.92 1.86
CA GLN A 114 -16.21 -5.23 1.11
C GLN A 114 -15.67 -4.02 0.33
N PRO A 115 -15.03 -4.24 -0.83
CA PRO A 115 -14.71 -3.16 -1.76
C PRO A 115 -15.97 -2.40 -2.15
N VAL A 116 -15.89 -1.06 -2.25
CA VAL A 116 -17.06 -0.22 -2.58
C VAL A 116 -17.61 -0.52 -3.97
N THR A 117 -16.73 -0.89 -4.91
CA THR A 117 -17.10 -1.25 -6.28
C THR A 117 -16.20 -2.36 -6.82
N GLY A 118 -16.81 -3.35 -7.50
CA GLY A 118 -16.07 -4.40 -8.18
C GLY A 118 -15.26 -5.30 -7.24
N TYR A 119 -14.29 -6.01 -7.81
CA TYR A 119 -13.35 -6.85 -7.05
C TYR A 119 -12.15 -6.03 -6.53
N MET A 120 -11.75 -5.03 -7.29
CA MET A 120 -10.73 -4.03 -6.96
C MET A 120 -11.20 -2.68 -7.48
N HIS A 121 -10.71 -1.59 -6.87
CA HIS A 121 -10.88 -0.26 -7.43
C HIS A 121 -9.68 0.66 -7.13
N ALA A 122 -9.40 1.53 -8.09
CA ALA A 122 -8.42 2.59 -7.98
C ALA A 122 -8.86 3.70 -7.01
N GLY A 123 -7.92 4.60 -6.69
CA GLY A 123 -8.10 5.69 -5.75
C GLY A 123 -6.98 5.75 -4.72
N TYR A 124 -7.25 6.48 -3.63
CA TYR A 124 -6.35 6.56 -2.50
C TYR A 124 -7.14 6.36 -1.20
N PRO A 125 -7.26 5.12 -0.70
CA PRO A 125 -6.51 3.92 -1.13
C PRO A 125 -7.06 3.25 -2.41
N ILE A 126 -6.21 2.44 -3.04
CA ILE A 126 -6.63 1.33 -3.90
C ILE A 126 -7.17 0.24 -2.97
N VAL A 127 -8.37 -0.28 -3.23
CA VAL A 127 -8.97 -1.33 -2.41
C VAL A 127 -9.06 -2.62 -3.19
N THR A 128 -8.68 -3.72 -2.56
CA THR A 128 -8.70 -5.06 -3.13
C THR A 128 -9.43 -6.03 -2.20
N HIS A 129 -9.95 -7.13 -2.74
CA HIS A 129 -10.59 -8.15 -1.90
C HIS A 129 -9.57 -8.94 -1.04
N LEU A 130 -10.00 -9.57 0.06
CA LEU A 130 -9.12 -10.28 1.01
C LEU A 130 -8.50 -11.60 0.52
N ASP A 131 -9.02 -12.20 -0.54
CA ASP A 131 -8.57 -13.50 -1.06
C ASP A 131 -7.14 -13.47 -1.62
N ILE A 132 -6.64 -12.30 -2.01
CA ILE A 132 -5.23 -12.08 -2.42
C ILE A 132 -4.27 -11.86 -1.23
N THR A 133 -4.75 -12.10 0.00
CA THR A 133 -3.95 -11.99 1.23
C THR A 133 -3.55 -13.36 1.81
N ASP A 134 -3.98 -14.48 1.22
CA ASP A 134 -3.59 -15.80 1.70
C ASP A 134 -2.15 -16.14 1.25
N PRO A 135 -1.16 -16.27 2.16
CA PRO A 135 0.22 -16.57 1.80
C PRO A 135 0.42 -17.91 1.08
N LYS A 136 -0.59 -18.80 1.07
CA LYS A 136 -0.56 -20.06 0.32
C LYS A 136 -1.05 -19.91 -1.13
N SER A 137 -1.67 -18.77 -1.46
CA SER A 137 -2.16 -18.48 -2.80
C SER A 137 -1.02 -18.05 -3.73
N GLU A 138 -1.08 -18.47 -5.00
CA GLU A 138 -0.20 -17.89 -6.02
C GLU A 138 -0.53 -16.41 -6.29
N TYR A 139 -1.76 -15.98 -5.96
CA TYR A 139 -2.22 -14.59 -6.06
C TYR A 139 -1.98 -13.80 -4.77
N PHE A 140 -1.07 -14.24 -3.91
CA PHE A 140 -0.72 -13.45 -2.74
C PHE A 140 0.09 -12.22 -3.12
N LEU A 141 -0.37 -11.05 -2.68
CA LEU A 141 0.25 -9.74 -2.98
C LEU A 141 1.73 -9.64 -2.62
N LEU A 142 2.21 -10.41 -1.64
CA LEU A 142 3.61 -10.37 -1.19
C LEU A 142 4.38 -11.66 -1.52
N ASN A 143 3.88 -12.47 -2.46
CA ASN A 143 4.58 -13.65 -2.96
C ASN A 143 5.66 -13.26 -3.98
N SER A 144 6.84 -12.89 -3.48
CA SER A 144 7.97 -12.45 -4.31
C SER A 144 8.31 -13.40 -5.46
N ASP A 145 8.24 -14.71 -5.22
CA ASP A 145 8.67 -15.72 -6.21
C ASP A 145 7.70 -15.84 -7.39
N ILE A 146 6.43 -15.47 -7.21
CA ILE A 146 5.42 -15.44 -8.27
C ILE A 146 5.36 -14.06 -8.94
N LEU A 147 5.43 -12.97 -8.16
CA LEU A 147 5.38 -11.60 -8.68
C LEU A 147 6.43 -11.38 -9.78
N GLU A 148 7.68 -11.79 -9.54
CA GLU A 148 8.78 -11.62 -10.49
C GLU A 148 8.58 -12.40 -11.79
N LYS A 149 7.80 -13.50 -11.78
CA LYS A 149 7.62 -14.39 -12.94
C LYS A 149 6.35 -14.11 -13.72
N LYS A 150 5.26 -13.80 -13.03
CA LYS A 150 3.91 -13.67 -13.62
C LYS A 150 3.36 -12.25 -13.55
N GLY A 151 3.89 -11.41 -12.66
CA GLY A 151 3.29 -10.14 -12.32
C GLY A 151 1.92 -10.29 -11.64
N PHE A 152 1.20 -9.17 -11.53
CA PHE A 152 -0.11 -9.11 -10.89
C PHE A 152 -1.01 -8.10 -11.62
N TRP A 153 -1.60 -8.55 -12.73
CA TRP A 153 -2.35 -7.68 -13.64
C TRP A 153 -3.43 -6.83 -12.95
N GLY A 154 -4.22 -7.42 -12.03
CA GLY A 154 -5.31 -6.71 -11.35
C GLY A 154 -4.83 -5.47 -10.61
N VAL A 155 -3.76 -5.58 -9.82
CA VAL A 155 -3.22 -4.43 -9.07
C VAL A 155 -2.53 -3.44 -10.01
N PHE A 156 -1.85 -3.91 -11.06
CA PHE A 156 -1.24 -3.03 -12.06
C PHE A 156 -2.30 -2.18 -12.76
N HIS A 157 -3.46 -2.77 -13.07
CA HIS A 157 -4.59 -2.09 -13.66
C HIS A 157 -5.10 -0.93 -12.78
N GLU A 158 -5.27 -1.17 -11.47
CA GLU A 158 -5.73 -0.11 -10.55
C GLU A 158 -4.69 0.99 -10.34
N ILE A 159 -3.40 0.66 -10.25
CA ILE A 159 -2.33 1.66 -10.24
C ILE A 159 -2.36 2.47 -11.54
N GLY A 160 -2.55 1.80 -12.68
CA GLY A 160 -2.69 2.45 -13.99
C GLY A 160 -3.83 3.47 -14.04
N HIS A 161 -4.97 3.16 -13.42
CA HIS A 161 -6.09 4.11 -13.29
C HIS A 161 -5.69 5.39 -12.54
N ASN A 162 -4.92 5.29 -11.44
CA ASN A 162 -4.39 6.48 -10.74
C ASN A 162 -3.45 7.33 -11.61
N MET A 163 -2.93 6.76 -12.70
CA MET A 163 -1.93 7.38 -13.57
C MET A 163 -2.53 7.94 -14.87
N GLN A 164 -3.83 7.75 -15.09
CA GLN A 164 -4.52 8.20 -16.30
C GLN A 164 -4.44 9.73 -16.48
N ARG A 165 -4.50 10.15 -17.74
CA ARG A 165 -4.48 11.55 -18.14
C ARG A 165 -5.42 11.74 -19.32
N ASP A 166 -6.13 12.86 -19.33
CA ASP A 166 -7.18 13.15 -20.31
C ASP A 166 -6.72 13.03 -21.77
N TRP A 167 -5.47 13.41 -22.07
CA TRP A 167 -4.91 13.40 -23.42
C TRP A 167 -4.71 12.01 -24.06
N TRP A 168 -4.79 10.91 -23.28
CA TRP A 168 -4.65 9.54 -23.77
C TRP A 168 -5.69 8.57 -23.19
N SER A 169 -6.54 9.04 -22.28
CA SER A 169 -7.65 8.29 -21.71
C SER A 169 -8.95 8.70 -22.41
N SER A 170 -9.07 8.34 -23.70
CA SER A 170 -10.14 8.87 -24.54
C SER A 170 -11.55 8.30 -24.28
N TRP A 171 -11.78 7.48 -23.25
CA TRP A 171 -13.10 6.89 -22.97
C TRP A 171 -13.31 6.52 -21.49
N ILE A 172 -13.63 7.50 -20.65
CA ILE A 172 -14.42 7.28 -19.42
C ILE A 172 -15.44 8.42 -19.36
N GLY A 173 -16.73 8.09 -19.55
CA GLY A 173 -17.79 9.08 -19.73
C GLY A 173 -17.93 10.01 -18.51
N GLY A 174 -17.64 11.30 -18.70
CA GLY A 174 -17.86 12.29 -17.63
C GLY A 174 -17.23 13.66 -17.84
N LYS A 175 -17.77 14.44 -18.78
CA LYS A 175 -17.60 15.91 -18.93
C LYS A 175 -16.17 16.45 -19.08
N LEU A 176 -15.84 16.82 -20.32
CA LEU A 176 -15.15 18.08 -20.61
C LEU A 176 -15.78 19.21 -19.80
N SER A 177 -15.18 19.58 -18.67
CA SER A 177 -15.52 20.79 -17.93
C SER A 177 -14.32 21.31 -17.15
N ARG A 178 -13.63 22.24 -17.83
CA ARG A 178 -12.87 23.37 -17.28
C ARG A 178 -11.55 23.03 -16.60
N TYR A 179 -10.51 23.13 -17.42
CA TYR A 179 -9.42 24.06 -17.09
C TYR A 179 -9.99 25.30 -16.40
N LYS A 180 -9.66 25.46 -15.12
CA LYS A 180 -9.47 26.76 -14.51
C LYS A 180 -8.08 26.73 -13.90
N ASP A 181 -7.26 27.61 -14.44
CA ASP A 181 -5.89 27.89 -14.05
C ASP A 181 -5.77 28.17 -12.54
N CYS A 182 -4.73 27.62 -11.92
CA CYS A 182 -3.80 28.26 -10.99
C CYS A 182 -2.64 27.30 -10.71
#